data_AF-A0A6F8V4C2-F1
#
_entry.id   AF-A0A6F8V4C2-F1
#
_cell.length_a   1.000
_cell.length_b   1.000
_cell.length_c   1.000
_cell.angle_alpha   90.00
_cell.angle_beta   90.00
_cell.angle_gamma   90.00
#
_symmetry.space_group_name_H-M   'P 1'
#
loop_
_entity.id
_entity.type
_entity.pdbx_description
1 polymer ?
#
loop_
_entity_poly.entity_id
_entity_poly.type
_entity_poly.pdbx_seq_one_letter_code
_entity_poly.pdbx_strand_id
1 'polypeptide(L)'
;MSSPAEQLTKAIETVRDRLLAEGVESVQAINAGRCGCVVSDVAEELGGLDAFYQLGMSELGIDQLMLHSEDEACGFDRALIKTHWPGIQPPEGMDWDDLDAVASHCNFDAGTHEWIVFEGKHHDAESPNGVLNLWDLPFFRRCVDGWQASLAPTRR
;
A
#
# COMPACT_ATOMS: atom_id res chain seq x y z
N MET A 1 -19.77 10.15 -19.08
CA MET A 1 -19.36 8.95 -18.32
C MET A 1 -18.05 9.29 -17.65
N SER A 2 -17.91 9.02 -16.35
CA SER A 2 -16.66 9.24 -15.61
C SER A 2 -15.58 8.29 -16.13
N SER A 3 -14.34 8.76 -16.19
CA SER A 3 -13.18 7.93 -16.50
C SER A 3 -12.99 6.82 -15.45
N PRO A 4 -12.29 5.71 -15.77
CA PRO A 4 -11.96 4.68 -14.77
C PRO A 4 -11.23 5.23 -13.54
N ALA A 5 -10.31 6.19 -13.73
CA ALA A 5 -9.60 6.84 -12.63
C ALA A 5 -10.55 7.61 -11.68
N GLU A 6 -11.52 8.34 -12.22
CA GLU A 6 -12.54 9.04 -11.43
C GLU A 6 -13.47 8.04 -10.70
N GLN A 7 -13.79 6.90 -11.34
CA GLN A 7 -14.57 5.84 -10.72
C GLN A 7 -13.83 5.21 -9.54
N LEU A 8 -12.55 4.87 -9.71
CA LEU A 8 -11.70 4.34 -8.63
C LEU A 8 -11.61 5.32 -7.45
N THR A 9 -11.27 6.58 -7.73
CA THR A 9 -11.14 7.62 -6.71
C THR A 9 -12.44 7.73 -5.90
N LYS A 10 -13.58 7.81 -6.59
CA LYS A 10 -14.89 7.91 -5.95
C LYS A 10 -15.26 6.66 -5.16
N ALA A 11 -14.93 5.47 -5.66
CA ALA A 11 -15.20 4.22 -4.96
C ALA A 11 -14.39 4.14 -3.66
N ILE A 12 -13.09 4.47 -3.69
CA ILE A 12 -12.25 4.54 -2.49
C ILE A 12 -12.82 5.54 -1.48
N GLU A 13 -13.19 6.74 -1.92
CA GLU A 13 -13.79 7.76 -1.04
C GLU A 13 -15.10 7.27 -0.42
N THR A 14 -15.95 6.58 -1.20
CA THR A 14 -17.22 6.03 -0.73
C THR A 14 -17.00 4.96 0.34
N VAL A 15 -16.09 4.01 0.11
CA VAL A 15 -15.74 2.95 1.07
C VAL A 15 -15.12 3.54 2.33
N ARG A 16 -14.18 4.47 2.17
CA ARG A 16 -13.55 5.19 3.29
C ARG A 16 -14.60 5.87 4.17
N ASP A 17 -15.48 6.65 3.56
CA ASP A 17 -16.48 7.42 4.30
C ASP A 17 -17.51 6.49 4.98
N ARG A 18 -17.84 5.35 4.36
CA ARG A 18 -18.66 4.29 4.98
C ARG A 18 -17.99 3.72 6.23
N LEU A 19 -16.72 3.31 6.14
CA LEU A 19 -15.98 2.74 7.26
C LEU A 19 -15.85 3.72 8.44
N LEU A 20 -15.65 5.01 8.15
CA LEU A 20 -15.66 6.05 9.17
C LEU A 20 -17.05 6.17 9.83
N ALA A 21 -18.13 6.13 9.06
CA ALA A 21 -19.50 6.16 9.58
C ALA A 21 -19.84 4.93 10.44
N GLU A 22 -19.23 3.78 10.16
CA GLU A 22 -19.33 2.54 10.95
C GLU A 22 -18.49 2.56 12.24
N GLY A 23 -17.70 3.61 12.46
CA GLY A 23 -16.98 3.85 13.71
C GLY A 23 -15.48 3.56 13.67
N VAL A 24 -14.88 3.37 12.49
CA VAL A 24 -13.41 3.34 12.39
C VAL A 24 -12.85 4.72 12.73
N GLU A 25 -11.85 4.76 13.61
CA GLU A 25 -11.41 5.99 14.29
C GLU A 25 -10.82 7.05 13.35
N SER A 26 -10.19 6.64 12.24
CA SER A 26 -9.58 7.53 11.26
C SER A 26 -9.27 6.80 9.96
N VAL A 27 -8.98 7.56 8.90
CA VAL A 27 -8.53 6.99 7.62
C VAL A 27 -7.21 6.22 7.78
N GLN A 28 -6.31 6.72 8.63
CA GLN A 28 -5.09 6.00 9.01
C GLN A 28 -5.40 4.63 9.65
N ALA A 29 -6.41 4.57 10.53
CA ALA A 29 -6.80 3.32 11.20
C ALA A 29 -7.40 2.30 10.22
N ILE A 30 -8.01 2.75 9.12
CA ILE A 30 -8.43 1.86 8.03
C ILE A 30 -7.21 1.14 7.46
N ASN A 31 -6.16 1.88 7.07
CA ASN A 31 -4.96 1.29 6.48
C ASN A 31 -4.17 0.40 7.45
N ALA A 32 -4.26 0.67 8.75
CA ALA A 32 -3.54 -0.07 9.79
C ALA A 32 -4.21 -1.40 10.24
N GLY A 33 -5.40 -1.74 9.73
CA GLY A 33 -6.07 -2.98 10.15
C GLY A 33 -7.31 -3.40 9.35
N ARG A 34 -7.72 -2.62 8.35
CA ARG A 34 -8.88 -2.88 7.47
C ARG A 34 -8.54 -2.69 5.99
N CYS A 35 -7.26 -2.64 5.63
CA CYS A 35 -6.79 -2.41 4.26
C CYS A 35 -7.33 -3.44 3.26
N GLY A 36 -7.29 -4.73 3.58
CA GLY A 36 -7.89 -5.76 2.73
C GLY A 36 -9.41 -5.61 2.55
N CYS A 37 -10.12 -5.11 3.56
CA CYS A 37 -11.53 -4.76 3.41
C CYS A 37 -11.74 -3.62 2.41
N VAL A 38 -10.80 -2.67 2.29
CA VAL A 38 -10.91 -1.57 1.34
C VAL A 38 -10.83 -2.09 -0.08
N VAL A 39 -9.89 -2.98 -0.39
CA VAL A 39 -9.75 -3.54 -1.75
C VAL A 39 -11.02 -4.30 -2.15
N SER A 40 -11.50 -5.20 -1.29
CA SER A 40 -12.73 -5.95 -1.56
C SER A 40 -13.95 -5.05 -1.71
N ASP A 41 -14.11 -4.08 -0.81
CA ASP A 41 -15.26 -3.19 -0.82
C ASP A 41 -15.24 -2.23 -2.02
N VAL A 42 -14.06 -1.77 -2.45
CA VAL A 42 -13.92 -0.94 -3.64
C VAL A 42 -14.27 -1.74 -4.89
N ALA A 43 -13.88 -3.01 -4.97
CA ALA A 43 -14.29 -3.89 -6.06
C ALA A 43 -15.82 -4.03 -6.09
N GLU A 44 -16.47 -4.24 -4.95
CA GLU A 44 -17.94 -4.31 -4.86
C GLU A 44 -18.62 -2.99 -5.28
N GLU A 45 -18.11 -1.82 -4.85
CA GLU A 45 -18.62 -0.52 -5.29
C GLU A 45 -18.52 -0.30 -6.81
N LEU A 46 -17.53 -0.94 -7.45
CA LEU A 46 -17.32 -0.88 -8.90
C LEU A 46 -18.11 -1.95 -9.68
N GLY A 47 -18.93 -2.75 -9.00
CA GLY A 47 -19.75 -3.80 -9.62
C GLY A 47 -19.17 -5.21 -9.51
N GLY A 48 -18.24 -5.43 -8.57
CA GLY A 48 -17.60 -6.70 -8.26
C GLY A 48 -16.20 -6.85 -8.87
N LEU A 49 -15.50 -7.92 -8.48
CA LEU A 49 -14.12 -8.19 -8.90
C LEU A 49 -13.94 -8.27 -10.43
N ASP A 50 -14.90 -8.84 -11.16
CA ASP A 50 -14.81 -8.91 -12.62
C ASP A 50 -14.77 -7.51 -13.25
N ALA A 51 -15.60 -6.58 -12.76
CA ALA A 51 -15.61 -5.19 -13.24
C ALA A 51 -14.31 -4.47 -12.85
N PHE A 52 -13.84 -4.66 -11.62
CA PHE A 52 -12.56 -4.13 -11.13
C PHE A 52 -11.39 -4.52 -12.05
N TYR A 53 -11.26 -5.81 -12.39
CA TYR A 53 -10.19 -6.28 -13.29
C TYR A 53 -10.41 -5.83 -14.74
N GLN A 54 -11.65 -5.77 -15.24
CA GLN A 54 -11.95 -5.27 -16.58
C GLN A 54 -11.60 -3.78 -16.75
N LEU A 55 -11.69 -3.00 -15.67
CA LEU A 55 -11.24 -1.61 -15.64
C LEU A 55 -9.71 -1.48 -15.60
N GLY A 56 -8.96 -2.59 -15.46
CA GLY A 56 -7.50 -2.62 -15.46
C GLY A 56 -6.87 -2.37 -14.09
N MET A 57 -7.65 -2.53 -13.01
CA MET A 57 -7.17 -2.41 -11.64
C MET A 57 -6.64 -3.74 -11.14
N SER A 58 -5.66 -3.72 -10.25
CA SER A 58 -5.15 -4.91 -9.56
C SER A 58 -4.98 -4.65 -8.08
N GLU A 59 -5.11 -5.70 -7.28
CA GLU A 59 -4.69 -5.70 -5.88
C GLU A 59 -3.19 -5.98 -5.80
N LEU A 60 -2.51 -5.35 -4.83
CA LEU A 60 -1.12 -5.62 -4.52
C LEU A 60 -0.95 -5.64 -3.00
N GLY A 61 -0.35 -6.73 -2.50
CA GLY A 61 0.07 -6.87 -1.11
C GLY A 61 1.55 -6.56 -0.95
N ILE A 62 1.96 -6.07 0.22
CA ILE A 62 3.38 -5.77 0.49
C ILE A 62 4.25 -7.02 0.43
N ASP A 63 3.72 -8.16 0.87
CA ASP A 63 4.34 -9.47 0.84
C ASP A 63 4.70 -9.90 -0.59
N GLN A 64 3.85 -9.58 -1.57
CA GLN A 64 4.07 -9.88 -2.99
C GLN A 64 5.28 -9.15 -3.59
N LEU A 65 5.79 -8.13 -2.90
CA LEU A 65 7.01 -7.41 -3.28
C LEU A 65 8.27 -7.97 -2.62
N MET A 66 8.15 -9.00 -1.78
CA MET A 66 9.24 -9.55 -0.99
C MET A 66 9.77 -10.86 -1.56
N LEU A 67 11.01 -11.18 -1.20
CA LEU A 67 11.60 -12.49 -1.48
C LEU A 67 10.96 -13.53 -0.55
N HIS A 68 10.41 -14.60 -1.14
CA HIS A 68 9.91 -15.77 -0.40
C HIS A 68 10.90 -16.92 -0.58
N SER A 69 11.70 -17.22 0.44
CA SER A 69 12.49 -18.45 0.51
C SER A 69 12.07 -19.25 1.75
N GLU A 70 12.10 -20.59 1.66
CA GLU A 70 11.69 -21.47 2.77
C GLU A 70 12.53 -21.29 4.04
N ASP A 71 13.70 -20.66 3.92
CA ASP A 71 14.66 -20.48 5.01
C ASP A 71 14.77 -19.03 5.54
N GLU A 72 14.20 -18.02 4.87
CA GLU A 72 14.06 -16.63 5.37
C GLU A 72 13.35 -15.73 4.36
N ALA A 73 12.51 -14.79 4.84
CA ALA A 73 12.19 -13.56 4.10
C ALA A 73 13.26 -12.53 4.48
N CYS A 74 14.10 -12.12 3.53
CA CYS A 74 15.15 -11.13 3.79
C CYS A 74 15.17 -10.06 2.71
N GLY A 75 14.05 -9.35 2.57
CA GLY A 75 13.98 -8.10 1.83
C GLY A 75 13.08 -8.09 0.61
N PHE A 76 13.08 -6.95 -0.06
CA PHE A 76 12.32 -6.70 -1.28
C PHE A 76 12.91 -7.44 -2.49
N ASP A 77 12.05 -8.04 -3.33
CA ASP A 77 12.45 -8.57 -4.63
C ASP A 77 12.66 -7.42 -5.63
N ARG A 78 13.87 -6.87 -5.61
CA ARG A 78 14.29 -5.74 -6.44
C ARG A 78 14.15 -6.04 -7.94
N ALA A 79 14.31 -7.30 -8.36
CA ALA A 79 14.22 -7.71 -9.76
C ALA A 79 12.76 -7.76 -10.22
N LEU A 80 11.87 -8.32 -9.40
CA LEU A 80 10.43 -8.31 -9.61
C LEU A 80 9.90 -6.87 -9.67
N ILE A 81 10.24 -6.05 -8.66
CA ILE A 81 9.82 -4.65 -8.57
C ILE A 81 10.27 -3.87 -9.81
N LYS A 82 11.54 -3.97 -10.20
CA LYS A 82 12.06 -3.29 -11.38
C LYS A 82 11.35 -3.71 -12.67
N THR A 83 10.91 -4.95 -12.76
CA THR A 83 10.26 -5.50 -13.96
C THR A 83 8.80 -5.05 -14.07
N HIS A 84 8.05 -5.10 -12.97
CA HIS A 84 6.61 -4.89 -12.98
C HIS A 84 6.19 -3.48 -12.54
N TRP A 85 6.98 -2.84 -11.67
CA TRP A 85 6.68 -1.53 -11.07
C TRP A 85 7.93 -0.64 -10.99
N PRO A 86 8.53 -0.26 -12.12
CA PRO A 86 9.77 0.54 -12.14
C PRO A 86 9.64 1.93 -11.51
N GLY A 87 8.41 2.41 -11.26
CA GLY A 87 8.14 3.65 -10.53
C GLY A 87 8.39 3.56 -9.02
N ILE A 88 8.45 2.34 -8.46
CA ILE A 88 8.82 2.12 -7.07
C ILE A 88 10.34 2.29 -6.94
N GLN A 89 10.75 3.31 -6.19
CA GLN A 89 12.15 3.64 -5.95
C GLN A 89 12.34 3.97 -4.46
N PRO A 90 13.49 3.67 -3.86
CA PRO A 90 13.79 4.11 -2.50
C PRO A 90 13.56 5.63 -2.33
N PRO A 91 13.00 6.07 -1.19
CA PRO A 91 12.90 7.50 -0.86
C PRO A 91 14.27 8.19 -0.93
N GLU A 92 14.26 9.52 -1.09
CA GLU A 92 15.50 10.30 -1.11
C GLU A 92 16.34 10.06 0.16
N GLY A 93 17.62 9.73 -0.03
CA GLY A 93 18.55 9.46 1.07
C GLY A 93 18.48 8.05 1.65
N MET A 94 17.64 7.17 1.08
CA MET A 94 17.59 5.74 1.42
C MET A 94 18.02 4.87 0.24
N ASP A 95 18.49 3.67 0.54
CA ASP A 95 18.68 2.61 -0.44
C ASP A 95 17.79 1.40 -0.16
N TRP A 96 17.96 0.33 -0.94
CA TRP A 96 17.15 -0.88 -0.75
C TRP A 96 17.49 -1.64 0.54
N ASP A 97 18.71 -1.52 1.06
CA ASP A 97 19.09 -2.18 2.30
C ASP A 97 18.42 -1.47 3.49
N ASP A 98 18.24 -0.15 3.43
CA ASP A 98 17.41 0.59 4.37
C ASP A 98 15.93 0.13 4.32
N LEU A 99 15.39 -0.09 3.12
CA LEU A 99 14.02 -0.58 2.96
C LEU A 99 13.84 -2.02 3.46
N ASP A 100 14.84 -2.88 3.31
CA ASP A 100 14.84 -4.22 3.89
C ASP A 100 14.83 -4.15 5.42
N ALA A 101 15.55 -3.18 6.01
CA ALA A 101 15.50 -2.91 7.45
C ALA A 101 14.13 -2.37 7.91
N VAL A 102 13.49 -1.50 7.12
CA VAL A 102 12.10 -1.04 7.38
C VAL A 102 11.13 -2.21 7.32
N ALA A 103 11.26 -3.09 6.32
CA ALA A 103 10.41 -4.27 6.17
C ALA A 103 10.53 -5.21 7.36
N SER A 104 11.75 -5.46 7.84
CA SER A 104 12.00 -6.23 9.05
C SER A 104 11.43 -5.55 10.30
N HIS A 105 11.63 -4.24 10.45
CA HIS A 105 11.09 -3.46 11.58
C HIS A 105 9.56 -3.50 11.64
N CYS A 106 8.90 -3.48 10.48
CA CYS A 106 7.45 -3.44 10.35
C CYS A 106 6.80 -4.82 10.13
N ASN A 107 7.61 -5.90 10.08
CA ASN A 107 7.15 -7.28 9.89
C ASN A 107 6.31 -7.46 8.62
N PHE A 108 6.80 -6.91 7.50
CA PHE A 108 6.12 -6.93 6.19
C PHE A 108 5.95 -8.33 5.59
N ASP A 109 6.83 -9.25 5.96
CA ASP A 109 6.80 -10.66 5.57
C ASP A 109 5.58 -11.42 6.10
N ALA A 110 4.96 -10.94 7.18
CA ALA A 110 3.74 -11.55 7.73
C ALA A 110 2.44 -11.00 7.10
N GLY A 111 2.54 -10.15 6.06
CA GLY A 111 1.40 -9.50 5.42
C GLY A 111 0.86 -8.36 6.26
N THR A 112 1.16 -7.12 5.86
CA THR A 112 0.82 -5.93 6.69
C THR A 112 -0.07 -4.93 5.98
N HIS A 113 -0.07 -4.88 4.64
CA HIS A 113 -0.85 -3.91 3.89
C HIS A 113 -1.16 -4.37 2.47
N GLU A 114 -2.42 -4.18 2.06
CA GLU A 114 -2.96 -4.43 0.73
C GLU A 114 -3.53 -3.13 0.17
N TRP A 115 -3.33 -2.88 -1.12
CA TRP A 115 -3.78 -1.66 -1.80
C TRP A 115 -4.07 -1.90 -3.28
N ILE A 116 -4.61 -0.89 -3.96
CA ILE A 116 -5.00 -0.97 -5.37
C ILE A 116 -3.93 -0.34 -6.26
N VAL A 117 -3.55 -1.02 -7.33
CA VAL A 117 -2.70 -0.49 -8.40
C VAL A 117 -3.55 -0.24 -9.65
N PHE A 118 -3.47 0.97 -10.20
CA PHE A 118 -4.16 1.36 -11.42
C PHE A 118 -3.34 2.37 -12.22
N GLU A 119 -3.17 2.15 -13.52
CA GLU A 119 -2.40 3.03 -14.42
C GLU A 119 -1.00 3.41 -13.89
N GLY A 120 -0.33 2.47 -13.20
CA GLY A 120 1.00 2.67 -12.63
C GLY A 120 1.03 3.51 -11.34
N LYS A 121 -0.12 3.79 -10.73
CA LYS A 121 -0.25 4.45 -9.42
C LYS A 121 -0.69 3.46 -8.36
N HIS A 122 -0.33 3.79 -7.12
CA HIS A 122 -0.69 3.08 -5.89
C HIS A 122 -1.77 3.87 -5.14
N HIS A 123 -2.90 3.24 -4.86
CA HIS A 123 -4.09 3.84 -4.27
C HIS A 123 -4.51 3.10 -3.01
N ASP A 124 -4.78 3.85 -1.94
CA ASP A 124 -5.32 3.34 -0.68
C ASP A 124 -6.35 4.33 -0.10
N ALA A 125 -6.87 4.06 1.10
CA ALA A 125 -7.88 4.92 1.72
C ALA A 125 -7.38 6.35 2.00
N GLU A 126 -6.08 6.53 2.24
CA GLU A 126 -5.46 7.83 2.51
C GLU A 126 -5.08 8.59 1.23
N SER A 127 -4.90 7.89 0.11
CA SER A 127 -4.49 8.44 -1.18
C SER A 127 -5.40 7.98 -2.33
N PRO A 128 -6.69 8.38 -2.38
CA PRO A 128 -7.63 7.94 -3.41
C PRO A 128 -7.21 8.28 -4.85
N ASN A 129 -6.49 9.40 -5.03
CA ASN A 129 -5.98 9.85 -6.34
C ASN A 129 -4.69 9.10 -6.78
N GLY A 130 -4.14 8.30 -5.88
CA GLY A 130 -2.94 7.50 -6.06
C GLY A 130 -1.63 8.28 -6.13
N VAL A 131 -0.54 7.58 -5.89
CA VAL A 131 0.85 8.07 -5.99
C VAL A 131 1.66 7.18 -6.91
N LEU A 132 2.71 7.71 -7.55
CA LEU A 132 3.53 6.92 -8.48
C LEU A 132 4.47 5.94 -7.77
N ASN A 133 4.92 6.29 -6.57
CA ASN A 133 5.82 5.49 -5.78
C ASN A 133 5.10 5.06 -4.50
N LEU A 134 5.08 3.76 -4.17
CA LEU A 134 4.35 3.27 -2.99
C LEU A 134 4.82 3.94 -1.70
N TRP A 135 6.11 4.31 -1.61
CA TRP A 135 6.69 4.97 -0.45
C TRP A 135 6.16 6.39 -0.23
N ASP A 136 5.40 6.95 -1.19
CA ASP A 136 4.65 8.19 -1.02
C ASP A 136 3.28 8.01 -0.36
N LEU A 137 2.79 6.77 -0.23
CA LEU A 137 1.57 6.51 0.52
C LEU A 137 1.81 6.82 2.01
N PRO A 138 0.88 7.50 2.68
CA PRO A 138 1.02 7.85 4.09
C PRO A 138 1.27 6.66 5.02
N PHE A 139 0.74 5.47 4.71
CA PHE A 139 1.03 4.24 5.44
C PHE A 139 2.54 3.92 5.44
N PHE A 140 3.14 3.81 4.27
CA PHE A 140 4.56 3.46 4.14
C PHE A 140 5.50 4.56 4.64
N ARG A 141 5.11 5.84 4.48
CA ARG A 141 5.86 6.96 5.10
C ARG A 141 5.97 6.81 6.61
N ARG A 142 4.88 6.44 7.29
CA ARG A 142 4.91 6.21 8.74
C ARG A 142 5.79 5.02 9.14
N CYS A 143 5.85 3.97 8.32
CA CYS A 143 6.77 2.86 8.55
C CYS A 143 8.24 3.31 8.48
N VAL A 144 8.58 4.11 7.46
CA VAL A 144 9.92 4.69 7.31
C VAL A 144 10.24 5.63 8.49
N ASP A 145 9.35 6.56 8.80
CA ASP A 145 9.53 7.52 9.90
C ASP A 145 9.68 6.80 11.25
N GLY A 146 8.89 5.75 11.48
CA GLY A 146 8.94 4.91 12.69
C GLY A 146 10.28 4.19 12.84
N TRP A 147 10.76 3.58 11.76
CA TRP A 147 12.08 2.95 11.73
C TRP A 147 13.19 3.97 11.97
N GLN A 148 13.20 5.12 11.27
CA GLN A 148 14.20 6.17 11.45
C GLN A 148 14.21 6.72 12.88
N ALA A 149 13.04 6.91 13.49
CA ALA A 149 12.91 7.32 14.89
C ALA A 149 13.48 6.27 15.85
N SER A 150 13.40 4.98 15.51
CA SER A 150 13.99 3.88 16.30
C SER A 150 15.52 3.88 16.30
N LEU A 151 16.15 4.44 15.26
CA LEU A 151 17.61 4.58 15.15
C LEU A 151 18.15 5.76 15.95
N ALA A 152 17.31 6.73 16.30
CA ALA A 152 17.75 7.90 17.06
C ALA A 152 18.20 7.49 18.48
N PRO A 153 19.38 7.95 18.95
CA PRO A 153 19.82 7.65 20.30
C PRO A 153 18.78 8.17 21.29
N THR A 154 18.25 7.26 22.12
CA THR A 154 17.34 7.62 23.22
C THR A 154 18.09 8.62 24.09
N ARG A 155 17.63 9.88 24.12
CA ARG A 155 18.16 10.88 25.07
C ARG A 155 17.86 10.36 26.47
N ARG A 156 18.87 9.77 27.11
CA ARG A 156 18.86 9.45 28.54
C ARG A 156 19.04 10.71 29.36
#